data_AF-A0A0F9TS52-F1
#
_entry.id   AF-A0A0F9TS52-F1
#
_cell.length_a   1.000
_cell.length_b   1.000
_cell.length_c   1.000
_cell.angle_alpha   90.00
_cell.angle_beta   90.00
_cell.angle_gamma   90.00
#
_symmetry.space_group_name_H-M   'P 1'
#
loop_
_entity.id
_entity.type
_entity.pdbx_description
1 polymer ?
#
loop_
_entity_poly.entity_id
_entity_poly.type
_entity_poly.pdbx_seq_one_letter_code
_entity_poly.pdbx_strand_id
1 'polypeptide(L)'
;MARGSFGRTRAFQDFLNTFEDVTWAATSVDLGEGWFMVSENQGTLNDVIDEPGGVQQFLTAASDNDNVALLSGLYRPADGELNFEARFKVADDILNTAIYAGFTETLALGTPIMPAEFTGTTMTYQGTGGMTGFNWDSDATDNDFRALMGDGGAAVAGSSNGTRLA
;
A
#
# COMPACT_ATOMS: atom_id res chain seq x y z
N MET A 1 -22.10 11.49 -4.64
CA MET A 1 -23.20 10.59 -4.24
C MET A 1 -23.05 10.28 -2.76
N ALA A 2 -24.13 10.25 -1.98
CA ALA A 2 -24.06 9.83 -0.58
C ALA A 2 -23.67 8.34 -0.53
N ARG A 3 -22.65 8.01 0.28
CA ARG A 3 -22.22 6.61 0.47
C ARG A 3 -23.39 5.83 1.10
N GLY A 4 -23.77 4.71 0.48
CA GLY A 4 -24.89 3.90 0.94
C GLY A 4 -24.64 3.35 2.35
N SER A 5 -25.67 3.36 3.20
CA SER A 5 -25.61 2.83 4.58
C SER A 5 -25.82 1.31 4.65
N PHE A 6 -25.92 0.64 3.51
CA PHE A 6 -26.13 -0.80 3.39
C PHE A 6 -25.52 -1.31 2.07
N GLY A 7 -25.04 -2.56 2.07
CA GLY A 7 -24.50 -3.25 0.89
C GLY A 7 -22.99 -3.47 0.93
N ARG A 8 -22.48 -4.29 -0.01
CA ARG A 8 -21.04 -4.57 -0.15
C ARG A 8 -20.37 -3.40 -0.87
N THR A 9 -19.48 -2.69 -0.17
CA THR A 9 -18.57 -1.74 -0.84
C THR A 9 -17.45 -2.55 -1.49
N ARG A 10 -17.25 -2.37 -2.79
CA ARG A 10 -16.17 -3.02 -3.55
C ARG A 10 -15.49 -1.96 -4.40
N ALA A 11 -14.17 -1.92 -4.31
CA ALA A 11 -13.32 -1.38 -5.37
C ALA A 11 -12.54 -2.55 -5.95
N PHE A 12 -12.38 -2.55 -7.26
CA PHE A 12 -11.62 -3.58 -7.96
C PHE A 12 -10.98 -2.92 -9.16
N GLN A 13 -9.67 -3.05 -9.24
CA GLN A 13 -8.89 -2.61 -10.38
C GLN A 13 -7.97 -3.78 -10.73
N ASP A 14 -8.14 -4.32 -11.93
CA ASP A 14 -7.32 -5.40 -12.46
C ASP A 14 -6.18 -4.88 -13.33
N PHE A 15 -6.15 -3.58 -13.62
CA PHE A 15 -5.14 -2.93 -14.45
C PHE A 15 -4.97 -3.59 -15.82
N LEU A 16 -6.01 -4.25 -16.34
CA LEU A 16 -6.00 -4.89 -17.66
C LEU A 16 -6.27 -3.91 -18.81
N ASN A 17 -6.70 -2.69 -18.49
CA ASN A 17 -6.87 -1.65 -19.48
C ASN A 17 -5.50 -1.00 -19.76
N THR A 18 -5.07 -1.05 -21.02
CA THR A 18 -3.87 -0.37 -21.46
C THR A 18 -4.06 1.14 -21.40
N PHE A 19 -3.08 1.86 -20.86
CA PHE A 19 -3.01 3.32 -20.97
C PHE A 19 -1.59 3.76 -21.34
N GLU A 20 -1.47 4.95 -21.92
CA GLU A 20 -0.17 5.53 -22.23
C GLU A 20 0.55 5.90 -20.94
N ASP A 21 1.86 5.62 -20.86
CA ASP A 21 2.67 5.95 -19.69
C ASP A 21 2.40 7.38 -19.19
N VAL A 22 2.04 7.50 -17.92
CA VAL A 22 1.64 8.77 -17.32
C VAL A 22 2.71 9.24 -16.36
N THR A 23 3.23 10.44 -16.57
CA THR A 23 3.97 11.15 -15.52
C THR A 23 3.00 11.77 -14.54
N TRP A 24 3.13 11.44 -13.25
CA TRP A 24 2.34 12.08 -12.20
C TRP A 24 3.11 13.22 -11.53
N ALA A 25 2.38 14.26 -11.12
CA ALA A 25 2.88 15.27 -10.20
C ALA A 25 2.75 14.78 -8.75
N ALA A 26 3.47 15.40 -7.81
CA ALA A 26 3.40 15.18 -6.35
C ALA A 26 2.00 15.52 -5.78
N THR A 27 1.02 14.71 -6.12
CA THR A 27 -0.42 14.92 -5.95
C THR A 27 -1.15 13.57 -6.03
N SER A 28 -2.47 13.58 -5.82
CA SER A 28 -3.30 12.41 -6.04
C SER A 28 -3.63 12.19 -7.52
N VAL A 29 -3.50 10.97 -8.01
CA VAL A 29 -3.99 10.53 -9.33
C VAL A 29 -5.19 9.60 -9.11
N ASP A 30 -6.30 9.89 -9.79
CA ASP A 30 -7.45 8.98 -9.86
C ASP A 30 -7.16 7.88 -10.89
N LEU A 31 -7.16 6.62 -10.45
CA LEU A 31 -6.89 5.45 -11.28
C LEU A 31 -8.19 4.78 -11.77
N GLY A 32 -9.35 5.36 -11.49
CA GLY A 32 -10.65 4.79 -11.80
C GLY A 32 -11.09 3.69 -10.83
N GLU A 33 -12.35 3.26 -10.95
CA GLU A 33 -12.94 2.15 -10.19
C GLU A 33 -12.79 2.26 -8.65
N GLY A 34 -12.69 3.50 -8.14
CA GLY A 34 -12.55 3.79 -6.71
C GLY A 34 -11.14 3.62 -6.15
N TRP A 35 -10.13 3.59 -7.01
CA TRP A 35 -8.71 3.55 -6.67
C TRP A 35 -8.02 4.89 -6.93
N PHE A 36 -7.16 5.27 -6.01
CA PHE A 36 -6.35 6.48 -6.09
C PHE A 36 -4.90 6.13 -5.77
N MET A 37 -3.99 6.83 -6.44
CA MET A 37 -2.57 6.85 -6.11
C MET A 37 -2.24 8.18 -5.48
N VAL A 38 -1.43 8.17 -4.41
CA VAL A 38 -0.79 9.37 -3.88
C VAL A 38 0.70 9.11 -3.72
N SER A 39 1.48 10.16 -3.93
CA SER A 39 2.94 10.14 -3.81
C SER A 39 3.41 11.50 -3.32
N GLU A 40 4.45 11.49 -2.48
CA GLU A 40 5.15 12.72 -2.05
C GLU A 40 5.82 13.44 -3.22
N ASN A 41 6.20 12.68 -4.25
CA ASN A 41 7.04 13.15 -5.33
C ASN A 41 6.56 12.68 -6.70
N GLN A 42 7.18 13.17 -7.77
CA GLN A 42 6.83 12.82 -9.14
C GLN A 42 7.39 11.45 -9.55
N GLY A 43 6.78 10.85 -10.55
CA GLY A 43 7.24 9.57 -11.10
C GLY A 43 6.43 9.18 -12.33
N THR A 44 6.58 7.94 -12.78
CA THR A 44 5.92 7.42 -13.98
C THR A 44 5.14 6.14 -13.70
N LEU A 45 3.91 6.13 -14.19
CA LEU A 45 3.03 4.97 -14.16
C LEU A 45 3.11 4.32 -15.52
N ASN A 46 3.73 3.14 -15.59
CA ASN A 46 4.03 2.45 -16.84
C ASN A 46 3.19 1.18 -16.98
N ASP A 47 2.69 0.92 -18.18
CA ASP A 47 2.03 -0.34 -18.53
C ASP A 47 3.06 -1.36 -19.06
N VAL A 48 3.37 -2.39 -18.27
CA VAL A 48 4.36 -3.40 -18.64
C VAL A 48 3.65 -4.63 -19.21
N ILE A 49 3.42 -4.58 -20.53
CA ILE A 49 2.66 -5.59 -21.28
C ILE A 49 3.45 -6.86 -21.63
N ASP A 50 4.78 -6.81 -21.54
CA ASP A 50 5.66 -7.94 -21.89
C ASP A 50 5.74 -9.02 -20.78
N GLU A 51 4.93 -8.87 -19.73
CA GLU A 51 4.82 -9.80 -18.60
C GLU A 51 3.51 -10.61 -18.67
N PRO A 52 3.52 -11.92 -18.32
CA PRO A 52 2.30 -12.72 -18.33
C PRO A 52 1.20 -12.12 -17.44
N GLY A 53 0.13 -11.63 -18.07
CA GLY A 53 -1.01 -11.00 -17.39
C GLY A 53 -0.93 -9.48 -17.25
N GLY A 54 0.15 -8.84 -17.72
CA GLY A 54 0.39 -7.41 -17.58
C GLY A 54 0.76 -7.02 -16.13
N VAL A 55 1.60 -6.02 -15.97
CA VAL A 55 1.91 -5.43 -14.66
C VAL A 55 1.84 -3.92 -14.75
N GLN A 56 1.11 -3.31 -13.83
CA GLN A 56 1.21 -1.88 -13.62
C GLN A 56 2.47 -1.56 -12.81
N GLN A 57 3.40 -0.83 -13.40
CA GLN A 57 4.62 -0.41 -12.73
C GLN A 57 4.50 1.02 -12.22
N PHE A 58 4.83 1.22 -10.94
CA PHE A 58 5.00 2.52 -10.32
C PHE A 58 6.50 2.77 -10.19
N LEU A 59 7.02 3.77 -10.90
CA LEU A 59 8.43 4.14 -10.85
C LEU A 59 8.59 5.55 -10.28
N THR A 60 9.21 5.65 -9.12
CA THR A 60 9.56 6.94 -8.50
C THR A 60 10.79 7.54 -9.16
N ALA A 61 11.01 8.85 -9.00
CA ALA A 61 12.15 9.52 -9.59
C ALA A 61 13.49 8.98 -9.02
N ALA A 62 14.54 8.96 -9.86
CA ALA A 62 15.78 8.22 -9.64
C ALA A 62 16.74 8.76 -8.54
N SER A 63 16.25 9.42 -7.50
CA SER A 63 17.08 9.93 -6.40
C SER A 63 16.42 9.92 -5.03
N ASP A 64 15.17 9.47 -4.92
CA ASP A 64 14.34 9.78 -3.77
C ASP A 64 13.82 8.48 -3.10
N ASN A 65 13.84 8.47 -1.76
CA ASN A 65 13.19 7.45 -0.94
C ASN A 65 11.68 7.72 -0.92
N ASP A 66 11.08 7.60 -2.09
CA ASP A 66 9.72 8.05 -2.36
C ASP A 66 8.70 6.98 -2.01
N ASN A 67 7.69 7.39 -1.26
CA ASN A 67 6.55 6.54 -0.94
C ASN A 67 5.43 6.73 -1.95
N VAL A 68 4.96 5.63 -2.52
CA VAL A 68 3.76 5.57 -3.34
C VAL A 68 2.70 4.77 -2.58
N ALA A 69 1.52 5.35 -2.39
CA ALA A 69 0.40 4.68 -1.76
C ALA A 69 -0.77 4.52 -2.75
N LEU A 70 -1.14 3.27 -2.98
CA LEU A 70 -2.41 2.90 -3.60
C LEU A 70 -3.46 2.77 -2.52
N LEU A 71 -4.53 3.55 -2.64
CA LEU A 71 -5.60 3.57 -1.67
C LEU A 71 -6.95 3.48 -2.36
N SER A 72 -7.84 2.75 -1.71
CA SER A 72 -9.25 2.73 -2.07
C SER A 72 -10.07 3.28 -0.90
N GLY A 73 -11.20 3.90 -1.22
CA GLY A 73 -11.95 4.83 -0.36
C GLY A 73 -12.25 4.37 1.06
N LEU A 74 -12.87 5.25 1.87
CA LEU A 74 -13.14 4.94 3.28
C LEU A 74 -13.98 3.67 3.47
N TYR A 75 -13.42 2.69 4.16
CA TYR A 75 -14.11 1.46 4.58
C TYR A 75 -14.41 1.54 6.07
N ARG A 76 -15.52 0.94 6.49
CA ARG A 76 -15.82 0.68 7.90
C ARG A 76 -15.79 -0.83 8.12
N PRO A 77 -14.66 -1.40 8.57
CA PRO A 77 -14.53 -2.84 8.76
C PRO A 77 -15.59 -3.45 9.69
N ALA A 78 -16.16 -2.66 10.60
CA ALA A 78 -17.24 -3.10 11.49
C ALA A 78 -18.56 -3.42 10.77
N ASP A 79 -18.75 -2.97 9.52
CA ASP A 79 -20.00 -3.15 8.78
C ASP A 79 -20.09 -4.51 8.05
N GLY A 80 -19.04 -5.35 8.11
CA GLY A 80 -19.07 -6.69 7.55
C GLY A 80 -17.69 -7.27 7.22
N GLU A 81 -17.68 -8.47 6.64
CA GLU A 81 -16.46 -9.13 6.18
C GLU A 81 -15.75 -8.30 5.10
N LEU A 82 -14.43 -8.25 5.20
CA LEU A 82 -13.58 -7.63 4.22
C LEU A 82 -12.68 -8.68 3.55
N ASN A 83 -12.72 -8.69 2.21
CA ASN A 83 -11.88 -9.52 1.37
C ASN A 83 -10.94 -8.61 0.58
N PHE A 84 -9.63 -8.80 0.75
CA PHE A 84 -8.58 -8.05 0.07
C PHE A 84 -7.63 -9.03 -0.61
N GLU A 85 -7.39 -8.80 -1.89
CA GLU A 85 -6.38 -9.52 -2.68
C GLU A 85 -5.48 -8.48 -3.32
N ALA A 86 -4.17 -8.64 -3.14
CA ALA A 86 -3.16 -7.86 -3.83
C ALA A 86 -2.02 -8.78 -4.26
N ARG A 87 -1.40 -8.44 -5.39
CA ARG A 87 -0.26 -9.15 -5.95
C ARG A 87 0.81 -8.12 -6.23
N PHE A 88 2.01 -8.38 -5.75
CA PHE A 88 3.14 -7.48 -5.88
C PHE A 88 4.25 -8.16 -6.67
N LYS A 89 4.90 -7.38 -7.54
CA LYS A 89 6.14 -7.77 -8.19
C LYS A 89 7.16 -6.67 -7.93
N VAL A 90 8.33 -7.06 -7.42
CA VAL A 90 9.46 -6.16 -7.18
C VAL A 90 10.51 -6.48 -8.24
N ALA A 91 10.78 -5.54 -9.13
CA ALA A 91 11.59 -5.80 -10.33
C ALA A 91 13.08 -5.45 -10.14
N ASP A 92 13.38 -4.26 -9.60
CA ASP A 92 14.73 -3.68 -9.73
C ASP A 92 15.48 -3.47 -8.41
N ASP A 93 14.77 -3.18 -7.31
CA ASP A 93 15.40 -2.90 -6.00
C ASP A 93 14.83 -3.75 -4.87
N ILE A 94 14.94 -5.08 -5.02
CA ILE A 94 14.48 -6.05 -4.03
C ILE A 94 15.26 -6.00 -2.71
N LEU A 95 16.26 -5.13 -2.55
CA LEU A 95 16.98 -5.00 -1.28
C LEU A 95 16.57 -3.75 -0.51
N ASN A 96 15.92 -2.77 -1.16
CA ASN A 96 15.48 -1.54 -0.53
C ASN A 96 13.99 -1.24 -0.80
N THR A 97 13.16 -2.28 -0.96
CA THR A 97 11.71 -2.13 -1.14
C THR A 97 10.96 -2.59 0.10
N ALA A 98 10.11 -1.70 0.61
CA ALA A 98 9.12 -2.04 1.61
C ALA A 98 7.70 -2.00 1.00
N ILE A 99 6.83 -2.91 1.45
CA ILE A 99 5.44 -3.04 1.03
C ILE A 99 4.58 -3.18 2.27
N TYR A 100 3.63 -2.27 2.45
CA TYR A 100 2.51 -2.43 3.36
C TYR A 100 1.23 -2.67 2.58
N ALA A 101 0.52 -3.75 2.92
CA ALA A 101 -0.76 -4.11 2.31
C ALA A 101 -1.81 -4.34 3.39
N GLY A 102 -2.79 -3.44 3.50
CA GLY A 102 -3.84 -3.56 4.50
C GLY A 102 -4.63 -2.27 4.74
N PHE A 103 -5.15 -2.14 5.96
CA PHE A 103 -5.97 -1.03 6.42
C PHE A 103 -5.16 -0.12 7.33
N THR A 104 -5.38 1.17 7.16
CA THR A 104 -4.98 2.20 8.12
C THR A 104 -6.10 3.22 8.20
N GLU A 105 -6.42 3.66 9.41
CA GLU A 105 -7.38 4.75 9.62
C GLU A 105 -6.77 6.12 9.28
N THR A 106 -5.44 6.21 9.27
CA THR A 106 -4.72 7.46 9.02
C THR A 106 -3.66 7.29 7.94
N LEU A 107 -3.73 8.14 6.92
CA LEU A 107 -2.71 8.27 5.88
C LEU A 107 -2.57 9.75 5.51
N ALA A 108 -1.35 10.28 5.57
CA ALA A 108 -1.07 11.64 5.13
C ALA A 108 -0.99 11.68 3.60
N LEU A 109 -1.97 12.31 2.92
CA LEU A 109 -2.07 12.24 1.46
C LEU A 109 -1.00 13.06 0.70
N GLY A 110 -0.38 14.05 1.35
CA GLY A 110 0.68 14.86 0.73
C GLY A 110 2.08 14.26 0.86
N THR A 111 2.29 13.45 1.89
CA THR A 111 3.55 12.76 2.21
C THR A 111 3.17 11.40 2.79
N PRO A 112 2.73 10.44 1.95
CA PRO A 112 2.29 9.15 2.45
C PRO A 112 3.43 8.49 3.21
N ILE A 113 3.19 8.15 4.47
CA ILE A 113 4.12 7.39 5.31
C ILE A 113 3.54 6.00 5.46
N MET A 114 4.39 4.98 5.31
CA MET A 114 4.00 3.60 5.51
C MET A 114 3.44 3.40 6.93
N PRO A 115 2.28 2.76 7.11
CA PRO A 115 1.69 2.58 8.44
C PRO A 115 2.58 1.77 9.39
N ALA A 116 3.29 0.77 8.86
CA ALA A 116 4.28 0.01 9.60
C ALA A 116 5.42 -0.44 8.67
N GLU A 117 6.66 -0.25 9.13
CA GLU A 117 7.89 -0.43 8.36
C GLU A 117 9.02 -0.96 9.26
N PHE A 118 9.93 -1.77 8.73
CA PHE A 118 11.11 -2.14 9.49
C PHE A 118 12.13 -1.01 9.46
N THR A 119 12.66 -0.69 10.63
CA THR A 119 13.88 0.10 10.76
C THR A 119 14.97 -0.84 11.24
N GLY A 120 15.64 -1.50 10.30
CA GLY A 120 16.57 -2.59 10.58
C GLY A 120 15.85 -3.83 11.11
N THR A 121 15.92 -4.10 12.42
CA THR A 121 15.32 -5.30 13.03
C THR A 121 14.01 -5.04 13.78
N THR A 122 13.60 -3.77 13.88
CA THR A 122 12.46 -3.35 14.68
C THR A 122 11.37 -2.82 13.77
N MET A 123 10.15 -3.33 13.94
CA MET A 123 8.98 -2.75 13.25
C MET A 123 8.59 -1.45 13.94
N THR A 124 8.59 -0.36 13.19
CA THR A 124 8.06 0.94 13.60
C THR A 124 6.60 1.03 13.19
N TYR A 125 5.75 1.56 14.08
CA TYR A 125 4.34 1.80 13.83
C TYR A 125 4.10 3.30 13.75
N GLN A 126 3.43 3.75 12.70
CA GLN A 126 3.24 5.15 12.37
C GLN A 126 1.76 5.56 12.37
N GLY A 127 1.48 6.85 12.46
CA GLY A 127 0.12 7.39 12.44
C GLY A 127 -0.55 7.42 13.82
N THR A 128 -1.84 7.77 13.84
CA THR A 128 -2.59 8.02 15.09
C THR A 128 -3.85 7.19 15.22
N GLY A 129 -4.19 6.37 14.23
CA GLY A 129 -5.36 5.47 14.26
C GLY A 129 -4.97 4.00 14.20
N GLY A 130 -5.99 3.16 14.11
CA GLY A 130 -5.84 1.71 13.99
C GLY A 130 -5.28 1.30 12.61
N MET A 131 -4.51 0.21 12.61
CA MET A 131 -4.00 -0.41 11.40
C MET A 131 -3.97 -1.94 11.52
N THR A 132 -4.18 -2.62 10.39
CA THR A 132 -4.00 -4.07 10.27
C THR A 132 -3.57 -4.40 8.84
N GLY A 133 -2.62 -5.31 8.68
CA GLY A 133 -2.15 -5.66 7.35
C GLY A 133 -0.98 -6.62 7.36
N PHE A 134 -0.30 -6.65 6.23
CA PHE A 134 0.97 -7.34 6.05
C PHE A 134 2.03 -6.34 5.68
N ASN A 135 3.21 -6.47 6.28
CA ASN A 135 4.41 -5.77 5.84
C ASN A 135 5.39 -6.80 5.26
N TRP A 136 5.99 -6.46 4.13
CA TRP A 136 7.21 -7.10 3.64
C TRP A 136 8.22 -5.99 3.46
N ASP A 137 9.40 -6.18 4.04
CA ASP A 137 10.47 -5.20 3.97
C ASP A 137 11.76 -5.93 3.67
N SER A 138 12.35 -5.61 2.53
CA SER A 138 13.50 -6.34 2.04
C SER A 138 14.84 -5.84 2.56
N ASP A 139 14.85 -4.67 3.19
CA ASP A 139 16.02 -4.12 3.86
C ASP A 139 16.17 -4.65 5.30
N ALA A 140 15.13 -5.33 5.79
CA ALA A 140 15.13 -6.01 7.06
C ALA A 140 16.12 -7.19 7.06
N THR A 141 16.54 -7.64 8.25
CA THR A 141 17.43 -8.82 8.35
C THR A 141 16.79 -10.11 7.82
N ASP A 142 15.47 -10.18 7.81
CA ASP A 142 14.70 -11.32 7.30
C ASP A 142 13.62 -10.83 6.32
N ASN A 143 13.73 -11.25 5.06
CA ASN A 143 12.87 -10.79 3.95
C ASN A 143 11.59 -11.65 3.85
N ASP A 144 10.66 -11.46 4.78
CA ASP A 144 9.40 -12.20 4.84
C ASP A 144 8.17 -11.32 5.05
N PHE A 145 7.01 -11.80 4.60
CA PHE A 145 5.74 -11.13 4.91
C PHE A 145 5.36 -11.39 6.37
N ARG A 146 5.04 -10.32 7.09
CA ARG A 146 4.59 -10.39 8.48
C ARG A 146 3.23 -9.75 8.64
N ALA A 147 2.30 -10.51 9.21
CA ALA A 147 1.00 -10.00 9.61
C ALA A 147 1.17 -9.07 10.83
N LEU A 148 0.49 -7.93 10.84
CA LEU A 148 0.63 -6.96 11.91
C LEU A 148 -0.68 -6.26 12.25
N MET A 149 -0.76 -5.79 13.50
CA MET A 149 -1.80 -4.91 13.99
C MET A 149 -1.20 -3.83 14.90
N GLY A 150 -1.71 -2.61 14.76
CA GLY A 150 -1.30 -1.46 15.56
C GLY A 150 -2.45 -0.50 15.83
N ASP A 151 -2.25 0.37 16.81
CA ASP A 151 -3.16 1.46 17.15
C ASP A 151 -2.37 2.62 17.77
N GLY A 152 -2.73 3.86 17.40
CA GLY A 152 -2.13 5.06 17.96
C GLY A 152 -0.60 5.15 17.82
N GLY A 153 -0.03 4.59 16.75
CA GLY A 153 1.42 4.57 16.51
C GLY A 153 2.17 3.53 17.35
N ALA A 154 1.48 2.50 17.86
CA ALA A 154 2.09 1.41 18.61
C ALA A 154 1.57 0.04 18.16
N ALA A 155 2.41 -0.98 18.32
CA ALA A 155 2.01 -2.36 18.13
C ALA A 155 0.95 -2.78 19.17
N VAL A 156 -0.02 -3.60 18.76
CA VAL A 156 -0.99 -4.23 19.67
C VAL A 156 -0.94 -5.75 19.57
N ALA A 157 -1.54 -6.45 20.54
CA ALA A 157 -1.76 -7.91 20.50
C ALA A 157 -0.50 -8.76 20.19
N GLY A 158 0.68 -8.35 20.68
CA GLY A 158 1.93 -9.07 20.45
C GLY A 158 2.57 -8.84 19.07
N SER A 159 2.07 -7.87 18.31
CA SER A 159 2.55 -7.54 16.96
C SER A 159 3.88 -6.78 16.94
N SER A 160 4.68 -6.74 18.00
CA SER A 160 5.82 -5.80 18.12
C SER A 160 6.78 -5.81 16.92
N ASN A 161 7.00 -6.97 16.28
CA ASN A 161 7.79 -7.12 15.04
C ASN A 161 7.00 -7.84 13.93
N GLY A 162 5.67 -7.71 13.95
CA GLY A 162 4.76 -8.54 13.17
C GLY A 162 4.82 -10.01 13.54
N THR A 163 3.93 -10.80 12.94
CA THR A 163 3.80 -12.24 13.14
C THR A 163 4.06 -12.96 11.83
N ARG A 164 4.95 -13.95 11.87
CA ARG A 164 5.19 -14.86 10.74
C ARG A 164 4.09 -15.91 10.66
N LEU A 165 3.69 -16.27 9.45
CA LEU A 165 2.90 -17.48 9.25
C LEU A 165 3.82 -18.68 9.51
N ALA A 166 3.39 -19.58 10.40
CA ALA A 166 4.12 -20.79 10.75
C ALA A 166 3.98 -21.90 9.70
#